data_AF-A0A524ILB3-F1
#
_entry.id   AF-A0A524ILB3-F1
#
_cell.length_a   1.000
_cell.length_b   1.000
_cell.length_c   1.000
_cell.angle_alpha   90.00
_cell.angle_beta   90.00
_cell.angle_gamma   90.00
#
_symmetry.space_group_name_H-M   'P 1'
#
loop_
_entity.id
_entity.type
_entity.pdbx_description
1 polymer ?
#
loop_
_entity_poly.entity_id
_entity_poly.type
_entity_poly.pdbx_seq_one_letter_code
_entity_poly.pdbx_strand_id
1 'polypeptide(L)'
;IHNGKDVAFLMEWQDATVNESLTPGVFRDGAAVALPVGDAPAFFCMGQLDHYVNIWHWKADWQSDVDRREARAQESKRERKGPRRFEVIPRRPSSVEDLIGGGFSTLTSKERQGRIKGQAEWKRGLWRVVMKRPLTVDGDDLENEAMLIPGRLQAIAFAVWNGENKERNGQKAVASWMQLQIDPVVTGSSGS
;
A
#
# COMPACT_ATOMS: atom_id res chain seq x y z
N ILE A 1 8.89 -10.29 -2.56
CA ILE A 1 9.48 -10.76 -3.85
C ILE A 1 9.95 -9.55 -4.65
N HIS A 2 11.01 -9.66 -5.44
CA HIS A 2 11.46 -8.59 -6.34
C HIS A 2 11.91 -9.15 -7.69
N ASN A 3 11.91 -8.31 -8.73
CA ASN A 3 12.39 -8.67 -10.08
C ASN A 3 13.64 -7.86 -10.50
N GLY A 4 14.31 -7.24 -9.53
CA GLY A 4 15.45 -6.33 -9.75
C GLY A 4 15.07 -4.91 -10.20
N LYS A 5 13.79 -4.62 -10.43
CA LYS A 5 13.26 -3.27 -10.72
C LYS A 5 12.16 -2.85 -9.75
N ASP A 6 11.29 -3.77 -9.41
CA ASP A 6 10.17 -3.63 -8.47
C ASP A 6 10.32 -4.61 -7.32
N VAL A 7 9.79 -4.23 -6.16
CA VAL A 7 9.53 -5.09 -5.02
C VAL A 7 8.03 -5.14 -4.74
N ALA A 8 7.54 -6.33 -4.39
CA ALA A 8 6.16 -6.56 -4.01
C ALA A 8 6.06 -7.31 -2.68
N PHE A 9 5.10 -6.88 -1.87
CA PHE A 9 4.71 -7.50 -0.61
C PHE A 9 3.28 -8.06 -0.76
N LEU A 10 3.12 -9.33 -0.43
CA LEU A 10 1.82 -9.98 -0.30
C LEU A 10 1.48 -10.02 1.19
N MET A 11 0.30 -9.53 1.54
CA MET A 11 -0.29 -9.63 2.87
C MET A 11 -1.55 -10.47 2.77
N GLU A 12 -1.69 -11.44 3.67
CA GLU A 12 -2.88 -12.29 3.77
C GLU A 12 -3.38 -12.27 5.21
N TRP A 13 -4.68 -12.09 5.39
CA TRP A 13 -5.32 -12.20 6.71
C TRP A 13 -6.74 -12.72 6.56
N GLN A 14 -7.23 -13.34 7.64
CA GLN A 14 -8.60 -13.83 7.69
C GLN A 14 -9.55 -12.68 8.02
N ASP A 15 -10.61 -12.60 7.24
CA ASP A 15 -11.70 -11.65 7.44
C ASP A 15 -12.98 -12.24 6.90
N ALA A 16 -14.00 -12.39 7.75
CA ALA A 16 -15.27 -12.98 7.35
C ALA A 16 -16.08 -12.04 6.44
N THR A 17 -15.78 -10.75 6.47
CA THR A 17 -16.51 -9.71 5.73
C THR A 17 -15.63 -9.07 4.67
N VAL A 18 -16.30 -8.37 3.75
CA VAL A 18 -15.67 -7.53 2.73
C VAL A 18 -16.22 -6.13 2.94
N ASN A 19 -15.45 -5.27 3.62
CA ASN A 19 -15.86 -3.93 3.93
C ASN A 19 -15.18 -2.93 2.96
N GLU A 20 -15.69 -2.87 1.74
CA GLU A 20 -15.12 -2.09 0.63
C GLU A 20 -15.82 -0.75 0.36
N SER A 21 -16.58 -0.23 1.33
CA SER A 21 -17.28 1.04 1.18
C SER A 21 -17.12 1.90 2.42
N LEU A 22 -17.20 3.22 2.22
CA LEU A 22 -17.14 4.20 3.29
C LEU A 22 -18.46 4.96 3.36
N THR A 23 -19.30 4.60 4.34
CA THR A 23 -20.54 5.29 4.67
C THR A 23 -20.61 5.54 6.18
N PRO A 24 -21.47 6.44 6.67
CA PRO A 24 -21.60 6.66 8.11
C PRO A 24 -21.90 5.36 8.85
N GLY A 25 -21.04 4.99 9.81
CA GLY A 25 -21.16 3.76 10.59
C GLY A 25 -20.52 2.52 9.95
N VAL A 26 -20.04 2.61 8.71
CA VAL A 26 -19.28 1.55 8.03
C VAL A 26 -17.81 1.93 7.99
N PHE A 27 -16.97 0.99 8.39
CA PHE A 27 -15.52 1.13 8.39
C PHE A 27 -14.97 0.24 7.28
N ARG A 28 -13.87 0.66 6.67
CA ARG A 28 -13.27 -0.05 5.54
C ARG A 28 -12.27 -1.09 6.04
N ASP A 29 -12.08 -2.15 5.27
CA ASP A 29 -10.91 -3.00 5.41
C ASP A 29 -9.66 -2.27 4.89
N GLY A 30 -8.53 -2.55 5.54
CA GLY A 30 -7.27 -1.90 5.20
C GLY A 30 -6.06 -2.76 5.56
N ALA A 31 -4.97 -2.51 4.85
CA ALA A 31 -3.69 -3.14 5.10
C ALA A 31 -2.58 -2.11 4.86
N ALA A 32 -1.54 -2.14 5.68
CA ALA A 32 -0.42 -1.24 5.53
C ALA A 32 0.93 -1.91 5.70
N VAL A 33 1.88 -1.41 4.90
CA VAL A 33 3.32 -1.62 5.06
C VAL A 33 3.91 -0.31 5.58
N ALA A 34 4.72 -0.38 6.62
CA ALA A 34 5.46 0.75 7.17
C ALA A 34 6.95 0.48 7.06
N LEU A 35 7.69 1.48 6.59
CA LEU A 35 9.13 1.42 6.35
C LEU A 35 9.76 2.71 6.92
N PRO A 36 10.86 2.64 7.69
CA PRO A 36 11.57 3.85 8.09
C PRO A 36 12.18 4.53 6.86
N VAL A 37 12.19 5.86 6.84
CA VAL A 37 12.86 6.63 5.78
C VAL A 37 14.38 6.62 5.96
N GLY A 38 14.85 6.73 7.21
CA GLY A 38 16.26 6.67 7.56
C GLY A 38 16.72 5.33 8.15
N ASP A 39 18.00 5.26 8.50
CA ASP A 39 18.62 4.07 9.11
C ASP A 39 18.35 3.92 10.60
N ALA A 40 17.98 5.01 11.26
CA ALA A 40 17.70 5.01 12.68
C ALA A 40 16.30 4.43 12.96
N PRO A 41 16.13 3.69 14.07
CA PRO A 41 14.86 3.10 14.43
C PRO A 41 13.81 4.20 14.65
N ALA A 42 12.83 4.26 13.75
CA ALA A 42 11.66 5.08 13.93
C ALA A 42 10.76 4.48 15.02
N PHE A 43 10.11 5.34 15.81
CA PHE A 43 9.13 4.85 16.78
C PHE A 43 7.99 4.14 16.05
N PHE A 44 7.62 2.94 16.52
CA PHE A 44 6.71 2.07 15.76
C PHE A 44 5.28 2.64 15.64
N CYS A 45 4.87 3.55 16.52
CA CYS A 45 3.60 4.27 16.43
C CYS A 45 3.62 5.37 15.37
N MET A 46 4.13 5.08 14.17
CA MET A 46 4.11 5.95 12.98
C MET A 46 5.18 7.05 13.00
N GLY A 47 6.35 6.75 13.56
CA GLY A 47 7.51 7.64 13.59
C GLY A 47 7.60 8.50 14.84
N GLN A 48 8.62 9.36 14.85
CA GLN A 48 8.85 10.43 15.82
C GLN A 48 9.57 11.58 15.11
N LEU A 49 9.76 12.72 15.77
CA LEU A 49 10.50 13.85 15.20
C LEU A 49 11.88 13.37 14.70
N ASP A 50 12.25 13.79 13.48
CA ASP A 50 13.46 13.41 12.76
C ASP A 50 13.63 11.92 12.42
N HIS A 51 12.62 11.10 12.70
CA HIS A 51 12.58 9.67 12.35
C HIS A 51 11.24 9.34 11.69
N TYR A 52 11.15 9.69 10.41
CA TYR A 52 9.95 9.50 9.62
C TYR A 52 9.74 8.05 9.17
N VAL A 53 8.47 7.70 8.98
CA VAL A 53 8.02 6.41 8.46
C VAL A 53 7.24 6.66 7.18
N ASN A 54 7.66 6.02 6.10
CA ASN A 54 6.86 5.93 4.89
C ASN A 54 5.87 4.76 5.03
N ILE A 55 4.58 5.06 4.86
CA ILE A 55 3.49 4.11 5.06
C ILE A 55 2.74 3.96 3.75
N TRP A 56 2.63 2.72 3.28
CA TRP A 56 1.80 2.35 2.13
C TRP A 56 0.51 1.78 2.68
N HIS A 57 -0.61 2.46 2.50
CA HIS A 57 -1.90 2.07 3.07
C HIS A 57 -2.88 1.71 1.97
N TRP A 58 -3.04 0.42 1.72
CA TRP A 58 -4.11 -0.11 0.88
C TRP A 58 -5.46 0.05 1.56
N LYS A 59 -6.46 0.51 0.79
CA LYS A 59 -7.84 0.70 1.27
C LYS A 59 -8.82 -0.01 0.35
N ALA A 60 -9.70 -0.83 0.94
CA ALA A 60 -10.67 -1.60 0.17
C ALA A 60 -11.58 -0.71 -0.70
N ASP A 61 -12.05 0.43 -0.21
CA ASP A 61 -12.88 1.35 -0.99
C ASP A 61 -12.13 2.01 -2.16
N TRP A 62 -10.83 2.27 -2.00
CA TRP A 62 -10.00 2.77 -3.10
C TRP A 62 -9.75 1.69 -4.15
N GLN A 63 -9.66 0.41 -3.74
CA GLN A 63 -9.60 -0.71 -4.68
C GLN A 63 -10.87 -0.75 -5.53
N SER A 64 -12.05 -0.69 -4.92
CA SER A 64 -13.31 -0.72 -5.68
C SER A 64 -13.46 0.49 -6.61
N ASP A 65 -12.95 1.67 -6.23
CA ASP A 65 -12.89 2.84 -7.13
C ASP A 65 -12.04 2.58 -8.38
N VAL A 66 -10.87 1.97 -8.20
CA VAL A 66 -9.95 1.61 -9.30
C VAL A 66 -10.62 0.58 -10.21
N ASP A 67 -11.14 -0.51 -9.64
CA ASP A 67 -11.75 -1.62 -10.39
C ASP A 67 -12.98 -1.16 -11.19
N ARG A 68 -13.86 -0.35 -10.58
CA ARG A 68 -15.02 0.22 -11.28
C ARG A 68 -14.62 1.10 -12.45
N ARG A 69 -13.53 1.87 -12.31
CA ARG A 69 -13.01 2.71 -13.42
C ARG A 69 -12.44 1.87 -14.55
N GLU A 70 -11.69 0.82 -14.24
CA GLU A 70 -11.15 -0.09 -15.25
C GLU A 70 -12.26 -0.83 -16.00
N ALA A 71 -13.28 -1.34 -15.28
CA ALA A 71 -14.45 -1.97 -15.88
C ALA A 71 -15.20 -1.01 -16.81
N ARG A 72 -15.41 0.25 -16.41
CA ARG A 72 -16.04 1.27 -17.24
C ARG A 72 -15.21 1.60 -18.48
N ALA A 73 -13.88 1.66 -18.35
CA ALA A 73 -12.99 1.89 -19.49
C ALA A 73 -13.06 0.71 -20.49
N GLN A 74 -13.08 -0.53 -19.99
CA GLN A 74 -13.27 -1.74 -20.80
C GLN A 74 -14.62 -1.75 -21.52
N GLU A 75 -15.71 -1.38 -20.85
CA GLU A 75 -17.04 -1.30 -21.46
C GLU A 75 -17.11 -0.24 -22.56
N SER A 76 -16.53 0.95 -22.31
CA SER A 76 -16.52 2.03 -23.31
C SER A 76 -15.79 1.64 -24.60
N LYS A 77 -14.76 0.80 -24.52
CA LYS A 77 -14.05 0.24 -25.68
C LYS A 77 -14.86 -0.81 -26.45
N ARG A 78 -15.86 -1.45 -25.81
CA ARG A 78 -16.67 -2.52 -26.42
C ARG A 78 -17.92 -2.00 -27.17
N GLU A 79 -18.01 -0.70 -27.45
CA GLU A 79 -19.09 -0.04 -28.20
C GLU A 79 -20.53 -0.47 -27.81
N ARG A 80 -20.81 -0.65 -26.51
CA ARG A 80 -22.17 -0.95 -26.07
C ARG A 80 -23.07 0.30 -26.15
N LYS A 81 -24.06 0.27 -27.04
CA LYS A 81 -25.19 1.21 -27.07
C LYS A 81 -26.16 0.87 -25.94
N GLY A 82 -26.00 1.53 -24.78
CA GLY A 82 -26.90 1.48 -23.64
C GLY A 82 -27.06 2.85 -22.97
N PRO A 83 -28.05 3.03 -22.08
CA PRO A 83 -28.23 4.29 -21.35
C PRO A 83 -26.98 4.61 -20.52
N ARG A 84 -26.51 5.87 -20.59
CA ARG A 84 -25.33 6.32 -19.84
C ARG A 84 -25.68 6.40 -18.36
N ARG A 85 -25.08 5.52 -17.54
CA ARG A 85 -25.13 5.65 -16.08
C ARG A 85 -24.27 6.85 -15.65
N PHE A 86 -24.90 7.84 -15.02
CA PHE A 86 -24.22 8.97 -14.39
C PHE A 86 -23.76 8.57 -12.99
N GLU A 87 -22.62 7.88 -12.91
CA GLU A 87 -21.96 7.54 -11.66
C GLU A 87 -20.63 8.29 -11.58
N VAL A 88 -20.39 8.99 -10.47
CA VAL A 88 -19.13 9.69 -10.20
C VAL A 88 -18.23 8.77 -9.41
N ILE A 89 -17.29 8.11 -10.10
CA ILE A 89 -16.26 7.31 -9.44
C ILE A 89 -15.06 8.22 -9.15
N PRO A 90 -14.57 8.33 -7.90
CA PRO A 90 -13.35 9.08 -7.59
C PRO A 90 -12.16 8.71 -8.49
N ARG A 91 -11.30 9.68 -8.80
CA ARG A 91 -10.05 9.42 -9.54
C ARG A 91 -8.94 9.09 -8.57
N ARG A 92 -8.66 7.80 -8.41
CA ARG A 92 -7.53 7.30 -7.63
C ARG A 92 -6.44 6.80 -8.59
N PRO A 93 -5.18 7.26 -8.46
CA PRO A 93 -4.08 6.74 -9.28
C PRO A 93 -3.60 5.35 -8.82
N SER A 94 -4.03 4.91 -7.64
CA SER A 94 -3.75 3.61 -7.03
C SER A 94 -4.78 3.30 -5.94
N SER A 95 -4.95 2.02 -5.59
CA SER A 95 -5.70 1.58 -4.39
C SER A 95 -4.90 1.75 -3.09
N VAL A 96 -3.64 2.17 -3.20
CA VAL A 96 -2.74 2.43 -2.08
C VAL A 96 -2.52 3.93 -1.93
N GLU A 97 -2.71 4.44 -0.72
CA GLU A 97 -2.28 5.77 -0.33
C GLU A 97 -0.84 5.74 0.18
N ASP A 98 -0.03 6.65 -0.34
CA ASP A 98 1.35 6.84 0.09
C ASP A 98 1.43 7.97 1.13
N LEU A 99 1.90 7.64 2.32
CA LEU A 99 1.82 8.48 3.51
C LEU A 99 3.21 8.65 4.14
N ILE A 100 3.38 9.76 4.87
CA ILE A 100 4.50 10.00 5.78
C ILE A 100 3.95 10.19 7.20
N GLY A 101 4.57 9.51 8.15
CA GLY A 101 4.37 9.69 9.58
C GLY A 101 5.65 10.17 10.25
N GLY A 102 5.54 11.14 11.16
CA GLY A 102 6.63 11.68 11.96
C GLY A 102 6.29 11.68 13.44
N GLY A 103 5.36 10.82 13.85
CA GLY A 103 4.78 10.87 15.19
C GLY A 103 3.29 10.53 15.21
N PHE A 104 2.80 10.39 16.44
CA PHE A 104 1.38 10.24 16.69
C PHE A 104 0.59 11.43 16.11
N SER A 105 -0.48 11.13 15.37
CA SER A 105 -1.37 12.12 14.76
C SER A 105 -0.74 12.99 13.65
N THR A 106 0.46 12.68 13.15
CA THR A 106 1.11 13.46 12.08
C THR A 106 1.05 12.80 10.71
N LEU A 107 0.19 11.78 10.52
CA LEU A 107 0.05 11.10 9.24
C LEU A 107 -0.39 12.08 8.16
N THR A 108 0.41 12.18 7.11
CA THR A 108 0.21 13.11 6.00
C THR A 108 0.30 12.37 4.67
N SER A 109 -0.67 12.58 3.78
CA SER A 109 -0.59 12.08 2.41
C SER A 109 0.51 12.81 1.65
N LYS A 110 1.36 12.06 0.95
CA LYS A 110 2.38 12.65 0.08
C LYS A 110 1.72 13.39 -1.07
N GLU A 111 2.33 14.49 -1.51
CA GLU A 111 1.83 15.29 -2.63
C GLU A 111 1.72 14.46 -3.91
N ARG A 112 2.74 13.63 -4.18
CA ARG A 112 2.76 12.71 -5.32
C ARG A 112 2.25 11.33 -4.93
N GLN A 113 1.08 10.97 -5.45
CA GLN A 113 0.46 9.66 -5.26
C GLN A 113 0.67 8.73 -6.47
N GLY A 114 0.49 7.44 -6.25
CA GLY A 114 0.39 6.43 -7.31
C GLY A 114 1.70 5.78 -7.75
N ARG A 115 2.84 6.08 -7.10
CA ARG A 115 4.09 5.33 -7.26
C ARG A 115 3.93 3.89 -6.77
N ILE A 116 3.26 3.71 -5.64
CA ILE A 116 2.90 2.40 -5.10
C ILE A 116 1.59 1.95 -5.76
N LYS A 117 1.57 0.74 -6.33
CA LYS A 117 0.37 0.10 -6.89
C LYS A 117 -0.13 -0.97 -5.93
N GLY A 118 -1.44 -1.10 -5.80
CA GLY A 118 -2.08 -2.17 -5.06
C GLY A 118 -3.01 -2.99 -5.96
N GLN A 119 -3.15 -4.26 -5.62
CA GLN A 119 -4.22 -5.13 -6.10
C GLN A 119 -4.65 -6.03 -4.94
N ALA A 120 -5.94 -6.31 -4.86
CA ALA A 120 -6.47 -7.21 -3.84
C ALA A 120 -7.47 -8.20 -4.41
N GLU A 121 -7.60 -9.34 -3.73
CA GLU A 121 -8.73 -10.24 -3.86
C GLU A 121 -9.19 -10.67 -2.47
N TRP A 122 -10.51 -10.83 -2.30
CA TRP A 122 -11.08 -11.54 -1.17
C TRP A 122 -11.69 -12.84 -1.67
N LYS A 123 -11.36 -13.95 -1.01
CA LYS A 123 -11.90 -15.27 -1.37
C LYS A 123 -12.02 -16.17 -0.16
N ARG A 124 -13.24 -16.59 0.15
CA ARG A 124 -13.56 -17.57 1.21
C ARG A 124 -13.02 -17.15 2.58
N GLY A 125 -13.29 -15.91 2.99
CA GLY A 125 -12.89 -15.43 4.32
C GLY A 125 -11.41 -15.02 4.42
N LEU A 126 -10.72 -14.84 3.30
CA LEU A 126 -9.30 -14.47 3.26
C LEU A 126 -9.09 -13.32 2.28
N TRP A 127 -8.53 -12.23 2.79
CA TRP A 127 -7.96 -11.17 1.98
C TRP A 127 -6.56 -11.55 1.50
N ARG A 128 -6.26 -11.25 0.24
CA ARG A 128 -4.91 -11.21 -0.32
C ARG A 128 -4.68 -9.84 -0.91
N VAL A 129 -3.71 -9.10 -0.37
CA VAL A 129 -3.36 -7.77 -0.85
C VAL A 129 -1.91 -7.76 -1.29
N VAL A 130 -1.69 -7.38 -2.54
CA VAL A 130 -0.35 -7.16 -3.09
C VAL A 130 -0.13 -5.67 -3.23
N MET A 131 0.94 -5.18 -2.60
CA MET A 131 1.45 -3.82 -2.81
C MET A 131 2.80 -3.89 -3.51
N LYS A 132 2.98 -3.10 -4.57
CA LYS A 132 4.19 -3.09 -5.40
C LYS A 132 4.72 -1.66 -5.53
N ARG A 133 6.03 -1.49 -5.36
CA ARG A 133 6.76 -0.24 -5.63
C ARG A 133 8.02 -0.55 -6.45
N PRO A 134 8.45 0.34 -7.35
CA PRO A 134 9.82 0.34 -7.84
C PRO A 134 10.85 0.35 -6.69
N LEU A 135 11.96 -0.35 -6.87
CA LEU A 135 13.13 -0.28 -5.98
C LEU A 135 13.68 1.15 -5.93
N THR A 136 14.40 1.48 -4.87
CA THR A 136 15.04 2.79 -4.75
C THR A 136 16.13 2.95 -5.80
N VAL A 137 16.14 4.09 -6.48
CA VAL A 137 17.17 4.48 -7.43
C VAL A 137 17.72 5.85 -7.08
N ASP A 138 18.91 6.18 -7.61
CA ASP A 138 19.52 7.50 -7.41
C ASP A 138 18.59 8.61 -7.92
N GLY A 139 18.43 9.66 -7.12
CA GLY A 139 17.54 10.79 -7.42
C GLY A 139 16.09 10.62 -6.97
N ASP A 140 15.74 9.51 -6.30
CA ASP A 140 14.49 9.43 -5.54
C ASP A 140 14.50 10.44 -4.37
N ASP A 141 13.31 10.84 -3.92
CA ASP A 141 13.11 11.72 -2.76
C ASP A 141 13.40 10.96 -1.46
N LEU A 142 14.69 10.80 -1.14
CA LEU A 142 15.16 10.05 0.03
C LEU A 142 14.74 10.69 1.37
N GLU A 143 14.21 11.91 1.36
CA GLU A 143 13.65 12.56 2.56
C GLU A 143 12.22 12.05 2.86
N ASN A 144 11.51 11.52 1.85
CA ASN A 144 10.12 11.04 1.98
C ASN A 144 9.88 9.65 1.38
N GLU A 145 10.94 8.91 1.06
CA GLU A 145 10.87 7.55 0.54
C GLU A 145 11.76 6.63 1.34
N ALA A 146 11.18 5.54 1.83
CA ALA A 146 11.99 4.49 2.42
C ALA A 146 12.93 3.89 1.39
N MET A 147 14.19 3.72 1.77
CA MET A 147 15.16 2.99 0.97
C MET A 147 14.75 1.52 0.91
N LEU A 148 14.62 0.99 -0.31
CA LEU A 148 14.42 -0.43 -0.61
C LEU A 148 15.52 -0.86 -1.57
N ILE A 149 16.66 -1.19 -0.99
CA ILE A 149 17.90 -1.53 -1.69
C ILE A 149 18.16 -3.04 -1.54
N PRO A 150 18.27 -3.79 -2.64
CA PRO A 150 18.72 -5.18 -2.64
C PRO A 150 20.07 -5.36 -1.92
N GLY A 151 20.20 -6.41 -1.12
CA GLY A 151 21.39 -6.73 -0.33
C GLY A 151 21.51 -5.97 1.00
N ARG A 152 20.66 -4.98 1.26
CA ARG A 152 20.67 -4.20 2.51
C ARG A 152 19.65 -4.74 3.52
N LEU A 153 20.06 -4.85 4.78
CA LEU A 153 19.14 -5.12 5.89
C LEU A 153 18.36 -3.84 6.23
N GLN A 154 17.03 -3.93 6.23
CA GLN A 154 16.10 -2.81 6.40
C GLN A 154 15.01 -3.23 7.40
N ALA A 155 14.24 -2.28 7.94
CA ALA A 155 13.12 -2.59 8.82
C ALA A 155 11.79 -2.46 8.09
N ILE A 156 10.83 -3.32 8.46
CA ILE A 156 9.45 -3.29 7.95
C ILE A 156 8.49 -3.59 9.09
N ALA A 157 7.32 -2.95 9.07
CA ALA A 157 6.22 -3.25 9.96
C ALA A 157 4.92 -3.37 9.17
N PHE A 158 3.93 -4.04 9.75
CA PHE A 158 2.65 -4.30 9.09
C PHE A 158 1.49 -3.93 9.99
N ALA A 159 0.38 -3.52 9.37
CA ALA A 159 -0.88 -3.36 10.07
C ALA A 159 -2.05 -3.79 9.20
N VAL A 160 -3.11 -4.26 9.84
CA VAL A 160 -4.39 -4.60 9.18
C VAL A 160 -5.54 -3.98 9.97
N TRP A 161 -6.57 -3.55 9.25
CA TRP A 161 -7.81 -3.01 9.78
C TRP A 161 -8.95 -3.88 9.29
N ASN A 162 -9.75 -4.41 10.23
CA ASN A 162 -11.00 -5.10 9.96
C ASN A 162 -12.18 -4.12 10.14
N GLY A 163 -12.91 -3.87 9.06
CA GLY A 163 -14.02 -2.92 9.04
C GLY A 163 -15.21 -3.35 9.89
N GLU A 164 -15.50 -4.65 9.97
CA GLU A 164 -16.56 -5.21 10.83
C GLU A 164 -16.28 -4.96 12.32
N ASN A 165 -15.01 -5.07 12.72
CA ASN A 165 -14.55 -4.73 14.07
C ASN A 165 -14.47 -3.21 14.34
N LYS A 166 -14.89 -2.37 13.38
CA LYS A 166 -14.87 -0.90 13.45
C LYS A 166 -13.47 -0.31 13.62
N GLU A 167 -12.46 -1.04 13.15
CA GLU A 167 -11.07 -0.61 13.24
C GLU A 167 -10.83 0.59 12.30
N ARG A 168 -10.14 1.61 12.81
CA ARG A 168 -9.71 2.79 12.05
C ARG A 168 -8.55 3.49 12.74
N ASN A 169 -7.76 4.22 11.95
CA ASN A 169 -6.65 5.04 12.46
C ASN A 169 -5.71 4.19 13.34
N GLY A 170 -5.58 4.53 14.62
CA GLY A 170 -4.75 3.78 15.57
C GLY A 170 -5.36 2.46 16.07
N GLN A 171 -6.66 2.22 15.87
CA GLN A 171 -7.31 0.95 16.23
C GLN A 171 -7.13 -0.01 15.06
N LYS A 172 -6.25 -1.01 15.24
CA LYS A 172 -5.79 -1.95 14.22
C LYS A 172 -4.98 -3.09 14.84
N ALA A 173 -4.84 -4.19 14.13
CA ALA A 173 -3.82 -5.18 14.46
C ALA A 173 -2.45 -4.73 13.90
N VAL A 174 -1.37 -4.88 14.68
CA VAL A 174 -0.02 -4.43 14.30
C VAL A 174 0.99 -5.55 14.51
N ALA A 175 1.84 -5.76 13.50
CA ALA A 175 3.12 -6.44 13.66
C ALA A 175 4.21 -5.39 13.75
N SER A 176 4.97 -5.41 14.86
CA SER A 176 6.06 -4.47 15.12
C SER A 176 7.22 -4.64 14.12
N TRP A 177 8.25 -3.81 14.25
CA TRP A 177 9.43 -3.83 13.38
C TRP A 177 10.06 -5.22 13.27
N MET A 178 10.17 -5.69 12.03
CA MET A 178 10.86 -6.89 11.62
C MET A 178 12.02 -6.54 10.69
N GLN A 179 13.00 -7.43 10.60
CA GLN A 179 14.08 -7.29 9.64
C GLN A 179 13.62 -7.76 8.25
N LEU A 180 13.83 -6.91 7.25
CA LEU A 180 13.64 -7.16 5.83
C LEU A 180 15.01 -7.21 5.16
N GLN A 181 15.29 -8.33 4.50
CA GLN A 181 16.38 -8.44 3.53
C GLN A 181 15.78 -8.71 2.16
N ILE A 182 16.09 -7.85 1.19
CA ILE A 182 15.78 -8.08 -0.23
C ILE A 182 17.04 -8.72 -0.82
N ASP A 183 16.90 -9.87 -1.49
CA ASP A 183 18.06 -10.56 -2.06
C ASP A 183 18.80 -9.68 -3.08
N PRO A 184 20.14 -9.77 -3.17
CA PRO A 184 20.89 -9.05 -4.19
C PRO A 184 20.40 -9.34 -5.61
N VAL A 185 20.45 -8.33 -6.48
CA VAL A 185 20.17 -8.55 -7.90
C VAL A 185 21.36 -9.27 -8.52
N VAL A 186 21.16 -10.51 -8.97
CA VAL A 186 22.17 -11.26 -9.70
C VAL A 186 22.27 -10.67 -11.11
N THR A 187 23.20 -9.75 -11.34
CA THR A 187 23.65 -9.41 -12.68
C THR A 187 24.50 -10.58 -13.18
N GLY A 188 23.95 -11.39 -14.08
CA GLY A 188 24.69 -12.49 -14.70
C GLY A 188 26.02 -11.98 -15.24
N SER A 189 27.12 -12.56 -14.78
CA SER A 189 28.44 -12.35 -15.37
C SER A 189 28.36 -12.70 -16.85
N SER A 190 28.37 -11.70 -17.72
CA SER A 190 28.77 -11.90 -19.11
C SER A 190 30.22 -12.36 -19.06
N GLY A 191 30.41 -13.69 -19.06
CA GLY A 191 31.72 -14.32 -19.10
C GLY A 191 32.49 -13.83 -20.31
N SER A 192 33.69 -13.32 -20.04
CA SER A 192 34.77 -13.05 -20.98
C SER A 192 35.21 -14.31 -21.72
#